data_AF-A0AA86JMI3-F1
#
_entry.id   AF-A0AA86JMI3-F1
#
_cell.length_a   1.000
_cell.length_b   1.000
_cell.length_c   1.000
_cell.angle_alpha   90.00
_cell.angle_beta   90.00
_cell.angle_gamma   90.00
#
_symmetry.space_group_name_H-M   'P 1'
#
loop_
_entity.id
_entity.type
_entity.pdbx_description
1 polymer ?
#
loop_
_entity_poly.entity_id
_entity_poly.type
_entity_poly.pdbx_seq_one_letter_code
_entity_poly.pdbx_strand_id
1 'polypeptide(L)'
;MLRESTLLLEAPVMYADLAFSAGWVSQESSFAYATHGELGLSVSAGGIDWQGSLIHEGCLAQLSICLPQDFRLSWSLEGCFPVGQLPVGSPFLIRQQNIPLHAQLNCAICVGKPVLSLTNPIAGHLSLRLLVTIDPQTRQLGLTLELGHSQLVCEWQAADALLGWTFGEWDLLPESTVHTWDLRHG
;
A
#
# COMPACT_ATOMS: atom_id res chain seq x y z
N MET A 1 6.02 5.38 -24.64
CA MET A 1 7.16 5.63 -23.74
C MET A 1 6.67 6.61 -22.68
N LEU A 2 6.20 6.09 -21.54
CA LEU A 2 5.83 6.91 -20.38
C LEU A 2 7.12 7.54 -19.84
N ARG A 3 7.17 8.88 -19.79
CA ARG A 3 8.30 9.63 -19.26
C ARG A 3 8.14 9.76 -17.75
N GLU A 4 9.15 9.27 -17.03
CA GLU A 4 9.55 9.57 -15.65
C GLU A 4 8.41 9.90 -14.66
N SER A 5 7.92 8.87 -13.98
CA SER A 5 7.12 8.99 -12.75
C SER A 5 8.02 9.56 -11.65
N THR A 6 7.81 10.80 -11.23
CA THR A 6 8.53 11.39 -10.10
C THR A 6 7.73 11.15 -8.83
N LEU A 7 8.27 10.33 -7.93
CA LEU A 7 7.73 10.11 -6.58
C LEU A 7 8.26 11.24 -5.68
N LEU A 8 7.40 12.18 -5.29
CA LEU A 8 7.71 13.21 -4.30
C LEU A 8 7.08 12.82 -2.96
N LEU A 9 7.91 12.38 -2.02
CA LEU A 9 7.50 12.13 -0.62
C LEU A 9 7.93 13.34 0.22
N GLU A 10 7.07 14.33 0.37
CA GLU A 10 7.35 15.56 1.13
C GLU A 10 6.50 15.66 2.41
N ALA A 11 6.66 14.72 3.36
CA ALA A 11 6.17 14.78 4.76
C ALA A 11 6.46 13.44 5.48
N PRO A 12 6.34 13.32 6.82
CA PRO A 12 6.06 12.01 7.42
C PRO A 12 4.69 11.56 6.94
N VAL A 13 4.67 10.80 5.84
CA VAL A 13 3.48 10.24 5.19
C VAL A 13 2.63 9.40 6.16
N MET A 14 3.26 8.88 7.21
CA MET A 14 2.67 7.98 8.15
C MET A 14 3.18 8.22 9.57
N TYR A 15 2.28 8.08 10.53
CA TYR A 15 2.58 7.94 11.95
C TYR A 15 2.17 6.55 12.42
N ALA A 16 3.04 5.90 13.19
CA ALA A 16 2.81 4.59 13.76
C ALA A 16 3.08 4.61 15.26
N ASP A 17 2.16 4.07 16.04
CA ASP A 17 2.27 3.90 17.49
C ASP A 17 2.04 2.44 17.86
N LEU A 18 3.00 1.82 18.51
CA LEU A 18 3.02 0.39 18.77
C LEU A 18 3.21 0.13 20.27
N ALA A 19 2.23 -0.53 20.87
CA ALA A 19 2.37 -1.18 22.16
C ALA A 19 2.44 -2.69 21.93
N PHE A 20 3.58 -3.32 22.18
CA PHE A 20 3.75 -4.76 21.94
C PHE A 20 4.50 -5.44 23.07
N SER A 21 4.08 -6.66 23.37
CA SER A 21 4.63 -7.52 24.41
C SER A 21 4.68 -8.97 23.92
N ALA A 22 5.71 -9.69 24.36
CA ALA A 22 5.87 -11.08 24.00
C ALA A 22 6.59 -11.85 25.11
N GLY A 23 6.19 -13.10 25.35
CA GLY A 23 6.77 -13.91 26.41
C GLY A 23 6.18 -15.30 26.53
N TRP A 24 6.82 -16.12 27.37
CA TRP A 24 6.32 -17.44 27.72
C TRP A 24 5.17 -17.34 28.73
N VAL A 25 4.06 -18.01 28.42
CA VAL A 25 2.91 -18.15 29.30
C VAL A 25 2.68 -19.61 29.64
N SER A 26 2.30 -19.88 30.89
CA SER A 26 1.94 -21.21 31.36
C SER A 26 0.47 -21.49 31.01
N GLN A 27 0.19 -22.63 30.39
CA GLN A 27 -1.16 -23.10 30.08
C GLN A 27 -1.35 -24.49 30.70
N GLU A 28 -2.03 -24.60 31.84
CA GLU A 28 -2.39 -25.82 32.59
C GLU A 28 -1.33 -26.95 32.65
N SER A 29 -1.06 -27.63 31.54
CA SER A 29 -0.09 -28.73 31.38
C SER A 29 1.05 -28.45 30.39
N SER A 30 1.20 -27.23 29.89
CA SER A 30 2.17 -26.85 28.85
C SER A 30 2.62 -25.38 28.94
N PHE A 31 3.56 -25.00 28.08
CA PHE A 31 3.97 -23.62 27.87
C PHE A 31 3.70 -23.21 26.43
N ALA A 32 3.33 -21.95 26.23
CA ALA A 32 3.23 -21.35 24.90
C ALA A 32 3.95 -20.00 24.89
N TYR A 33 4.48 -19.63 23.74
CA TYR A 33 4.98 -18.28 23.52
C TYR A 33 3.83 -17.43 23.00
N ALA A 34 3.42 -16.46 23.81
CA ALA A 34 2.33 -15.56 23.47
C ALA A 34 2.87 -14.18 23.08
N THR A 35 2.23 -13.56 22.10
CA THR A 35 2.46 -12.18 21.69
C THR A 35 1.15 -11.42 21.79
N HIS A 36 1.17 -10.25 22.41
CA HIS A 36 0.02 -9.36 22.51
C HIS A 36 0.44 -7.92 22.28
N GLY A 37 -0.38 -7.16 21.54
CA GLY A 37 -0.13 -5.74 21.33
C GLY A 37 -1.22 -5.03 20.56
N GLU A 38 -1.03 -3.73 20.40
CA GLU A 38 -1.85 -2.83 19.61
C GLU A 38 -0.96 -1.96 18.73
N LEU A 39 -1.32 -1.83 17.45
CA LEU A 39 -0.67 -0.91 16.52
C LEU A 39 -1.69 0.09 16.00
N GLY A 40 -1.47 1.37 16.30
CA GLY A 40 -2.17 2.50 15.69
C GLY A 40 -1.39 3.03 14.49
N LEU A 41 -2.03 3.14 13.34
CA LEU A 41 -1.46 3.74 12.13
C LEU A 41 -2.32 4.92 11.69
N SER A 42 -1.68 6.01 11.31
CA SER A 42 -2.31 7.14 10.63
C SER A 42 -1.53 7.46 9.37
N VAL A 43 -2.21 7.53 8.23
CA VAL A 43 -1.60 7.88 6.94
C VAL A 43 -2.34 9.07 6.37
N SER A 44 -1.56 10.06 5.93
CA SER A 44 -2.13 11.24 5.28
C SER A 44 -2.29 11.01 3.78
N ALA A 45 -3.45 11.36 3.24
CA ALA A 45 -3.71 11.32 1.81
C ALA A 45 -2.79 12.25 1.03
N GLY A 46 -2.44 13.41 1.59
CA GLY A 46 -1.52 14.36 0.95
C GLY A 46 -0.07 13.86 0.90
N GLY A 47 0.27 12.80 1.63
CA GLY A 47 1.61 12.21 1.63
C GLY A 47 1.84 11.18 0.52
N ILE A 48 0.79 10.73 -0.17
CA ILE A 48 0.87 9.69 -1.21
C ILE A 48 0.07 10.12 -2.44
N ASP A 49 0.78 10.76 -3.37
CA ASP A 49 0.25 11.18 -4.66
C ASP A 49 1.25 10.83 -5.77
N TRP A 50 0.76 10.16 -6.82
CA TRP A 50 1.50 9.93 -8.05
C TRP A 50 0.85 10.72 -9.16
N GLN A 51 1.63 11.58 -9.80
CA GLN A 51 1.16 12.35 -10.94
C GLN A 51 1.94 11.98 -12.20
N GLY A 52 1.23 11.92 -13.31
CA GLY A 52 1.78 11.59 -14.61
C GLY A 52 1.08 12.34 -15.73
N SER A 53 1.77 12.50 -16.85
CA SER A 53 1.16 12.99 -18.08
C SER A 53 1.38 11.97 -19.20
N LEU A 54 0.34 11.72 -19.96
CA LEU A 54 0.37 10.80 -21.10
C LEU A 54 -0.34 11.43 -22.28
N ILE A 55 0.10 11.07 -23.48
CA ILE A 55 -0.55 11.50 -24.72
C ILE A 55 -1.28 10.29 -25.28
N HIS A 56 -2.60 10.40 -25.39
CA HIS A 56 -3.46 9.37 -25.96
C HIS A 56 -4.24 9.96 -27.13
N GLU A 57 -4.07 9.40 -28.33
CA GLU A 57 -4.72 9.89 -29.57
C GLU A 57 -4.52 11.40 -29.85
N GLY A 58 -3.39 11.93 -29.36
CA GLY A 58 -3.03 13.35 -29.46
C GLY A 58 -3.71 14.25 -28.44
N CYS A 59 -4.45 13.70 -27.47
CA CYS A 59 -4.93 14.38 -26.27
C CYS A 59 -3.89 14.27 -25.16
N LEU A 60 -3.55 15.40 -24.53
CA LEU A 60 -2.77 15.39 -23.30
C LEU A 60 -3.70 15.06 -22.13
N ALA A 61 -3.45 13.93 -21.49
CA ALA A 61 -4.12 13.47 -20.28
C ALA A 61 -3.18 13.62 -19.09
N GLN A 62 -3.63 14.33 -18.06
CA GLN A 62 -3.00 14.38 -16.75
C GLN A 62 -3.68 13.36 -15.86
N LEU A 63 -2.91 12.45 -15.28
CA LEU A 63 -3.39 11.42 -14.39
C LEU A 63 -2.81 11.68 -13.00
N SER A 64 -3.65 11.66 -11.98
CA SER A 64 -3.21 11.57 -10.58
C SER A 64 -3.74 10.28 -9.96
N ILE A 65 -2.91 9.64 -9.13
CA ILE A 65 -3.30 8.51 -8.30
C ILE A 65 -3.03 8.89 -6.85
N CYS A 66 -4.07 8.92 -6.05
CA CYS A 66 -3.97 9.36 -4.67
C CYS A 66 -4.83 8.53 -3.73
N LEU A 67 -4.56 8.67 -2.44
CA LEU A 67 -5.52 8.28 -1.42
C LEU A 67 -6.66 9.33 -1.37
N PRO A 68 -7.93 8.90 -1.31
CA PRO A 68 -9.06 9.82 -1.36
C PRO A 68 -9.20 10.66 -0.08
N GLN A 69 -8.73 10.15 1.06
CA GLN A 69 -8.79 10.79 2.36
C GLN A 69 -7.75 10.18 3.30
N ASP A 70 -7.37 10.95 4.34
CA ASP A 70 -6.60 10.42 5.45
C ASP A 70 -7.31 9.21 6.06
N PHE A 71 -6.55 8.25 6.56
CA PHE A 71 -7.12 7.11 7.26
C PHE A 71 -6.34 6.79 8.52
N ARG A 72 -7.07 6.16 9.45
CA ARG A 72 -6.52 5.63 10.69
C ARG A 72 -6.91 4.17 10.82
N LEU A 73 -5.95 3.36 11.26
CA LEU A 73 -6.14 1.94 11.52
C LEU A 73 -5.70 1.65 12.93
N SER A 74 -6.37 0.71 13.57
CA SER A 74 -5.92 0.09 14.80
C SER A 74 -5.96 -1.42 14.61
N TRP A 75 -4.84 -2.09 14.89
CA TRP A 75 -4.73 -3.54 14.86
C TRP A 75 -4.50 -4.07 16.26
N SER A 76 -5.34 -5.00 16.69
CA SER A 76 -4.97 -5.91 17.76
C SER A 76 -4.06 -7.02 17.20
N LEU A 77 -2.95 -7.23 17.90
CA LEU A 77 -1.94 -8.21 17.58
C LEU A 77 -2.02 -9.30 18.63
N GLU A 78 -2.42 -10.49 18.22
CA GLU A 78 -2.46 -11.67 19.10
C GLU A 78 -1.86 -12.85 18.37
N GLY A 79 -0.99 -13.58 19.08
CA GLY A 79 -0.33 -14.77 18.56
C GLY A 79 0.00 -15.71 19.70
N CYS A 80 -0.12 -17.01 19.45
CA CYS A 80 0.21 -18.06 20.41
C CYS A 80 0.90 -19.20 19.67
N PHE A 81 2.14 -19.49 20.08
CA PHE A 81 2.98 -20.50 19.46
C PHE A 81 3.29 -21.59 20.48
N PRO A 82 2.99 -22.87 20.17
CA PRO A 82 3.42 -23.98 21.01
C PRO A 82 4.95 -24.07 21.09
N VAL A 83 5.45 -24.81 22.08
CA VAL A 83 6.89 -25.09 22.21
C VAL A 83 7.44 -25.67 20.90
N GLY A 84 8.53 -25.07 20.41
CA GLY A 84 9.23 -25.52 19.19
C GLY A 84 8.60 -25.08 17.87
N GLN A 85 7.49 -24.32 17.89
CA GLN A 85 6.77 -23.88 16.69
C GLN A 85 7.00 -22.40 16.35
N LEU A 86 7.94 -21.73 17.03
CA LEU A 86 8.30 -20.35 16.70
C LEU A 86 8.96 -20.33 15.30
N PRO A 87 8.45 -19.53 14.35
CA PRO A 87 9.06 -19.38 13.02
C PRO A 87 10.32 -18.52 13.12
N VAL A 88 11.45 -19.19 13.36
CA VAL A 88 12.75 -18.54 13.55
C VAL A 88 13.44 -18.29 12.21
N GLY A 89 14.06 -17.12 12.06
CA GLY A 89 14.96 -16.81 10.94
C GLY A 89 14.28 -16.37 9.64
N SER A 90 12.96 -16.50 9.52
CA SER A 90 12.19 -15.98 8.39
C SER A 90 11.14 -14.97 8.86
N PRO A 91 11.01 -13.81 8.19
CA PRO A 91 9.93 -12.88 8.47
C PRO A 91 8.58 -13.54 8.18
N PHE A 92 7.59 -13.32 9.03
CA PHE A 92 6.23 -13.77 8.81
C PHE A 92 5.23 -12.62 8.97
N LEU A 93 4.17 -12.67 8.17
CA LEU A 93 3.13 -11.65 8.15
C LEU A 93 2.20 -11.81 9.35
N ILE A 94 2.09 -10.76 10.18
CA ILE A 94 1.05 -10.71 11.22
C ILE A 94 -0.24 -10.14 10.64
N ARG A 95 -0.15 -8.99 9.98
CA ARG A 95 -1.29 -8.24 9.47
C ARG A 95 -0.96 -7.54 8.17
N GLN A 96 -1.97 -7.46 7.31
CA GLN A 96 -1.94 -6.67 6.09
C GLN A 96 -3.25 -5.90 5.98
N GLN A 97 -3.15 -4.62 5.62
CA GLN A 97 -4.29 -3.82 5.19
C GLN A 97 -4.04 -3.33 3.77
N ASN A 98 -5.05 -3.50 2.93
CA ASN A 98 -5.07 -2.93 1.59
C ASN A 98 -6.06 -1.77 1.55
N ILE A 99 -5.69 -0.68 0.88
CA ILE A 99 -6.45 0.57 0.86
C ILE A 99 -6.51 1.03 -0.58
N PRO A 100 -7.71 1.26 -1.14
CA PRO A 100 -7.85 1.61 -2.54
C PRO A 100 -7.16 2.94 -2.85
N LEU A 101 -6.37 2.93 -3.91
CA LEU A 101 -5.79 4.12 -4.52
C LEU A 101 -6.70 4.54 -5.68
N HIS A 102 -7.08 5.81 -5.68
CA HIS A 102 -8.01 6.35 -6.66
C HIS A 102 -7.25 7.09 -7.76
N ALA A 103 -7.61 6.80 -9.00
CA ALA A 103 -7.16 7.58 -10.14
C ALA A 103 -8.15 8.70 -10.48
N GLN A 104 -7.59 9.83 -10.88
CA GLN A 104 -8.32 10.95 -11.46
C GLN A 104 -7.67 11.34 -12.77
N LEU A 105 -8.50 11.58 -13.78
CA LEU A 105 -8.08 11.97 -15.11
C LEU A 105 -8.54 13.39 -15.40
N ASN A 106 -7.58 14.28 -15.64
CA ASN A 106 -7.81 15.62 -16.14
C ASN A 106 -7.32 15.69 -17.59
N CYS A 107 -8.26 15.88 -18.52
CA CYS A 107 -7.96 16.06 -19.93
C CYS A 107 -8.64 17.34 -20.42
N ALA A 108 -7.91 18.14 -21.20
CA ALA A 108 -8.54 19.26 -21.90
C ALA A 108 -9.49 18.72 -22.97
N ILE A 109 -10.71 19.24 -23.04
CA ILE A 109 -11.64 18.92 -24.12
C ILE A 109 -11.22 19.71 -25.35
N CYS A 110 -10.77 18.99 -26.37
CA CYS A 110 -10.33 19.56 -27.64
C CYS A 110 -11.36 19.27 -28.73
N VAL A 111 -11.63 20.24 -29.61
CA VAL A 111 -12.52 20.05 -30.75
C VAL A 111 -11.89 19.08 -31.75
N GLY A 112 -12.67 18.11 -32.24
CA GLY A 112 -12.20 17.11 -33.21
C GLY A 112 -11.28 16.05 -32.61
N LYS A 113 -11.31 15.87 -31.29
CA LYS A 113 -10.54 14.88 -30.55
C LYS A 113 -11.44 14.04 -29.66
N PRO A 114 -11.04 12.80 -29.33
CA PRO A 114 -11.80 11.95 -28.43
C PRO A 114 -11.86 12.54 -27.03
N VAL A 115 -13.02 12.35 -26.37
CA VAL A 115 -13.20 12.67 -24.96
C VAL A 115 -12.80 11.46 -24.13
N LEU A 116 -11.79 11.62 -23.28
CA LEU A 116 -11.23 10.56 -22.45
C LEU A 116 -11.82 10.59 -21.03
N SER A 117 -12.12 9.41 -20.49
CA SER A 117 -12.53 9.24 -19.10
C SER A 117 -12.05 7.89 -18.55
N LEU A 118 -11.94 7.76 -17.23
CA LEU A 118 -11.71 6.49 -16.56
C LEU A 118 -13.03 5.73 -16.42
N THR A 119 -13.00 4.41 -16.65
CA THR A 119 -14.17 3.53 -16.42
C THR A 119 -14.24 3.08 -14.96
N ASN A 120 -13.07 2.87 -14.33
CA ASN A 120 -12.94 2.51 -12.93
C ASN A 120 -12.07 3.56 -12.21
N PRO A 121 -12.57 4.18 -11.12
CA PRO A 121 -11.78 5.14 -10.35
C PRO A 121 -10.70 4.48 -9.48
N ILE A 122 -10.70 3.16 -9.27
CA ILE A 122 -9.71 2.47 -8.43
C ILE A 122 -8.56 1.99 -9.32
N ALA A 123 -7.36 2.53 -9.10
CA ALA A 123 -6.17 2.19 -9.87
C ALA A 123 -5.37 1.03 -9.27
N GLY A 124 -5.60 0.70 -8.01
CA GLY A 124 -4.85 -0.30 -7.28
C GLY A 124 -5.02 -0.13 -5.78
N HIS A 125 -4.09 -0.68 -5.01
CA HIS A 125 -4.13 -0.60 -3.55
C HIS A 125 -2.78 -0.21 -2.97
N LEU A 126 -2.82 0.64 -1.96
CA LEU A 126 -1.75 0.78 -1.00
C LEU A 126 -1.78 -0.42 -0.06
N SER A 127 -0.63 -1.01 0.22
CA SER A 127 -0.50 -2.14 1.14
C SER A 127 0.35 -1.76 2.34
N LEU A 128 -0.23 -1.91 3.53
CA LEU A 128 0.46 -1.80 4.80
C LEU A 128 0.62 -3.20 5.38
N ARG A 129 1.86 -3.63 5.61
CA ARG A 129 2.17 -4.98 6.10
C ARG A 129 3.01 -4.90 7.37
N LEU A 130 2.55 -5.55 8.44
CA LEU A 130 3.34 -5.75 9.65
C LEU A 130 3.93 -7.16 9.64
N LEU A 131 5.25 -7.22 9.66
CA LEU A 131 6.05 -8.42 9.68
C LEU A 131 6.74 -8.57 11.03
N VAL A 132 6.91 -9.82 11.47
CA VAL A 132 7.79 -10.19 12.59
C VAL A 132 8.94 -11.01 12.07
N THR A 133 10.13 -10.76 12.58
CA THR A 133 11.27 -11.66 12.45
C THR A 133 11.77 -12.05 13.83
N ILE A 134 12.09 -13.33 14.03
CA ILE A 134 12.77 -13.79 15.25
C ILE A 134 14.20 -14.14 14.88
N ASP A 135 15.15 -13.43 15.48
CA ASP A 135 16.57 -13.67 15.27
C ASP A 135 16.96 -15.07 15.80
N PRO A 136 17.58 -15.93 14.98
CA PRO A 136 17.98 -17.29 15.39
C PRO A 136 19.07 -17.32 16.46
N GLN A 137 19.93 -16.31 16.52
CA GLN A 137 21.05 -16.22 17.44
C GLN A 137 20.64 -15.55 18.74
N THR A 138 20.02 -14.36 18.66
CA THR A 138 19.68 -13.54 19.83
C THR A 138 18.31 -13.87 20.41
N ARG A 139 17.45 -14.56 19.63
CA ARG A 139 16.03 -14.84 19.97
C ARG A 139 15.21 -13.57 20.19
N GLN A 140 15.70 -12.43 19.72
CA GLN A 140 14.98 -11.16 19.78
C GLN A 140 13.91 -11.10 18.68
N LEU A 141 12.81 -10.43 19.00
CA LEU A 141 11.75 -10.10 18.06
C LEU A 141 12.06 -8.76 17.39
N GLY A 142 12.15 -8.78 16.07
CA GLY A 142 12.12 -7.59 15.24
C GLY A 142 10.73 -7.42 14.63
N LEU A 143 10.18 -6.22 14.73
CA LEU A 143 8.96 -5.84 14.05
C LEU A 143 9.29 -4.90 12.90
N THR A 144 8.69 -5.14 11.75
CA THR A 144 8.91 -4.36 10.54
C THR A 144 7.57 -3.98 9.95
N LEU A 145 7.35 -2.69 9.73
CA LEU A 145 6.21 -2.17 9.00
C LEU A 145 6.64 -1.84 7.58
N GLU A 146 5.94 -2.37 6.59
CA GLU A 146 6.18 -2.09 5.18
C GLU A 146 5.00 -1.35 4.58
N LEU A 147 5.31 -0.30 3.83
CA LEU A 147 4.40 0.38 2.92
C LEU A 147 4.76 0.00 1.50
N GLY A 148 3.80 -0.52 0.76
CA GLY A 148 3.91 -0.79 -0.67
C GLY A 148 2.66 -0.39 -1.42
N HIS A 149 2.63 -0.67 -2.70
CA HIS A 149 1.42 -0.60 -3.52
C HIS A 149 1.37 -1.78 -4.48
N SER A 150 0.16 -2.22 -4.83
CA SER A 150 -0.05 -3.21 -5.90
C SER A 150 0.40 -2.66 -7.24
N GLN A 151 0.34 -3.48 -8.30
CA GLN A 151 0.36 -2.95 -9.65
C GLN A 151 -0.74 -1.88 -9.78
N LEU A 152 -0.37 -0.74 -10.37
CA LEU A 152 -1.27 0.38 -10.62
C LEU A 152 -1.66 0.37 -12.09
N VAL A 153 -2.96 0.25 -12.33
CA VAL A 153 -3.57 0.05 -13.63
C VAL A 153 -4.78 0.98 -13.75
N CYS A 154 -5.01 1.56 -14.92
CA CYS A 154 -6.19 2.38 -15.16
C CYS A 154 -6.92 1.93 -16.43
N GLU A 155 -8.16 1.52 -16.26
CA GLU A 155 -9.06 1.29 -17.38
C GLU A 155 -9.64 2.63 -17.86
N TRP A 156 -9.59 2.85 -19.17
CA TRP A 156 -10.04 4.07 -19.81
C TRP A 156 -11.03 3.77 -20.92
N GLN A 157 -11.85 4.76 -21.21
CA GLN A 157 -12.69 4.81 -22.39
C GLN A 157 -12.50 6.14 -23.11
N ALA A 158 -12.58 6.10 -24.43
CA ALA A 158 -12.56 7.29 -25.27
C ALA A 158 -13.82 7.30 -26.15
N ALA A 159 -14.52 8.43 -26.16
CA ALA A 159 -15.65 8.67 -27.03
C ALA A 159 -15.25 9.63 -28.14
N ASP A 160 -15.25 9.13 -29.38
CA ASP A 160 -14.98 9.89 -30.59
C ASP A 160 -16.25 9.97 -31.46
N ALA A 161 -16.57 11.16 -31.96
CA ALA A 161 -17.79 11.38 -32.74
C ALA A 161 -17.77 10.67 -34.12
N LEU A 162 -16.59 10.35 -34.65
CA LEU A 162 -16.39 9.71 -35.94
C LEU A 162 -16.09 8.21 -35.79
N LEU A 163 -15.31 7.84 -34.78
CA LEU A 163 -14.82 6.47 -34.59
C LEU A 163 -15.62 5.66 -33.56
N GLY A 164 -16.50 6.31 -32.79
CA GLY A 164 -17.30 5.67 -31.76
C GLY A 164 -16.53 5.52 -30.44
N TRP A 165 -16.77 4.41 -29.74
CA TRP A 165 -16.20 4.16 -28.42
C TRP A 165 -14.99 3.23 -28.53
N THR A 166 -13.90 3.62 -27.88
CA THR A 166 -12.73 2.77 -27.66
C THR A 166 -12.50 2.59 -26.18
N PHE A 167 -11.90 1.44 -25.83
CA PHE A 167 -11.62 1.05 -24.46
C PHE A 167 -10.20 0.51 -24.41
N GLY A 168 -9.59 0.63 -23.25
CA GLY A 168 -8.32 -0.02 -23.01
C GLY A 168 -7.85 0.19 -21.58
N GLU A 169 -6.58 -0.10 -21.41
CA GLU A 169 -5.94 -0.12 -20.12
C GLU A 169 -4.58 0.58 -20.21
N TRP A 170 -4.18 1.26 -19.13
CA TRP A 170 -2.83 1.76 -18.93
C TRP A 170 -2.18 1.03 -17.77
N ASP A 171 -1.07 0.34 -18.03
CA ASP A 171 -0.12 -0.10 -17.02
C ASP A 171 0.74 1.08 -16.58
N LEU A 172 0.59 1.51 -15.33
CA LEU A 172 1.21 2.74 -14.84
C LEU A 172 2.47 2.46 -14.04
N LEU A 173 2.36 1.61 -13.01
CA LEU A 173 3.47 1.22 -12.15
C LEU A 173 3.36 -0.26 -11.78
N PRO A 174 4.47 -1.03 -11.79
CA PRO A 174 4.49 -2.38 -11.25
C PRO A 174 4.33 -2.35 -9.72
N GLU A 175 3.94 -3.47 -9.13
CA GLU A 175 3.93 -3.63 -7.67
C GLU A 175 5.31 -3.29 -7.08
N SER A 176 5.33 -2.52 -5.99
CA SER A 176 6.58 -2.14 -5.34
C SER A 176 6.43 -1.90 -3.84
N THR A 177 7.53 -2.10 -3.10
CA THR A 177 7.65 -1.61 -1.73
C THR A 177 8.19 -0.19 -1.77
N VAL A 178 7.45 0.73 -1.16
CA VAL A 178 7.76 2.16 -1.12
C VAL A 178 8.67 2.48 0.05
N HIS A 179 8.38 1.90 1.22
CA HIS A 179 9.14 2.17 2.43
C HIS A 179 9.04 1.05 3.46
N THR A 180 10.05 0.96 4.32
CA THR A 180 10.13 -0.02 5.39
C THR A 180 10.60 0.67 6.68
N TRP A 181 9.88 0.45 7.78
CA TRP A 181 10.24 0.93 9.10
C TRP A 181 10.57 -0.24 10.02
N ASP A 182 11.75 -0.19 10.62
CA ASP A 182 12.12 -1.03 11.75
C ASP A 182 11.44 -0.50 13.02
N LEU A 183 10.39 -1.18 13.46
CA LEU A 183 9.70 -0.92 14.72
C LEU A 183 10.47 -1.60 15.87
N ARG A 184 11.74 -1.23 16.06
CA ARG A 184 12.54 -1.79 17.16
C ARG A 184 11.99 -1.30 18.48
N HIS A 185 11.78 -2.26 19.39
CA HIS A 185 11.64 -1.98 20.80
C HIS A 185 12.91 -1.30 21.33
N GLY A 186 12.74 -0.22 22.08
CA GLY A 186 13.76 0.20 23.06
C GLY A 186 13.96 -0.84 24.14
#